data_AF-A0A0P9CYB4-F1
#
_entry.id   AF-A0A0P9CYB4-F1
#
_cell.length_a   1.000
_cell.length_b   1.000
_cell.length_c   1.000
_cell.angle_alpha   90.00
_cell.angle_beta   90.00
_cell.angle_gamma   90.00
#
_symmetry.space_group_name_H-M   'P 1'
#
loop_
_entity.id
_entity.type
_entity.pdbx_description
1 polymer ?
#
loop_
_entity_poly.entity_id
_entity_poly.type
_entity_poly.pdbx_seq_one_letter_code
_entity_poly.pdbx_strand_id
1 'polypeptide(L)'
;MTKMHTSQKLSQRGLYDPQFEHDACGIGFVARLSGAPSHEIIQMALTAVGNMAHRGGVAADGKSGDGAGVLTQIPQAFFARELQRLGISYNVADLAVGMVFLPRDAAARDAARELVAAALASYNLQLLGWRAVPVDSDALAERADLLLAIDSGTA
;
A
#
# COMPACT_ATOMS: atom_id res chain seq x y z
N MET A 1 -40.78 -22.98 5.45
CA MET A 1 -39.83 -23.57 4.49
C MET A 1 -39.74 -22.67 3.27
N THR A 2 -38.91 -21.63 3.33
CA THR A 2 -38.77 -20.66 2.24
C THR A 2 -37.67 -21.13 1.30
N LYS A 3 -38.06 -21.61 0.11
CA LYS A 3 -37.09 -22.00 -0.93
C LYS A 3 -36.45 -20.74 -1.52
N MET A 4 -35.16 -20.53 -1.22
CA MET A 4 -34.26 -19.67 -1.99
C MET A 4 -34.09 -20.26 -3.40
N HIS A 5 -34.67 -19.63 -4.40
CA HIS A 5 -34.45 -20.00 -5.80
C HIS A 5 -34.39 -18.77 -6.70
N THR A 6 -33.40 -17.89 -6.46
CA THR A 6 -33.19 -16.77 -7.39
C THR A 6 -31.74 -16.29 -7.43
N SER A 7 -30.78 -17.18 -7.72
CA SER A 7 -29.41 -16.73 -8.08
C SER A 7 -28.74 -17.53 -9.19
N GLN A 8 -29.44 -18.44 -9.87
CA GLN A 8 -28.83 -19.36 -10.84
C GLN A 8 -29.18 -19.05 -12.31
N LYS A 9 -30.01 -18.03 -12.58
CA LYS A 9 -30.62 -17.82 -13.92
C LYS A 9 -30.06 -16.66 -14.75
N LEU A 10 -29.00 -15.97 -14.31
CA LEU A 10 -28.40 -14.86 -15.07
C LEU A 10 -27.06 -15.20 -15.74
N SER A 11 -26.45 -16.36 -15.44
CA SER A 11 -25.12 -16.71 -15.95
C SER A 11 -25.08 -17.38 -17.34
N GLN A 12 -26.22 -17.54 -18.02
CA GLN A 12 -26.31 -18.26 -19.31
C GLN A 12 -26.82 -17.39 -20.47
N ARG A 13 -26.49 -16.09 -20.51
CA ARG A 13 -26.77 -15.23 -21.68
C ARG A 13 -25.47 -14.82 -22.38
N GLY A 14 -24.80 -15.78 -23.01
CA GLY A 14 -23.60 -15.56 -23.83
C GLY A 14 -22.92 -16.89 -24.22
N LEU A 15 -21.99 -16.85 -25.19
CA LEU A 15 -21.10 -17.98 -25.53
C LEU A 15 -20.01 -18.24 -24.48
N TYR A 16 -19.93 -17.38 -23.46
CA TYR A 16 -18.94 -17.47 -22.38
C TYR A 16 -19.42 -18.44 -21.30
N ASP A 17 -18.59 -19.42 -20.96
CA ASP A 17 -18.83 -20.34 -19.85
C ASP A 17 -18.13 -19.80 -18.57
N PRO A 18 -18.89 -19.51 -17.50
CA PRO A 18 -18.34 -19.05 -16.22
C PRO A 18 -17.31 -20.02 -15.60
N GLN A 19 -17.24 -21.29 -16.04
CA GLN A 19 -16.19 -22.22 -15.60
C GLN A 19 -14.77 -21.79 -16.02
N PHE A 20 -14.64 -20.85 -16.96
CA PHE A 20 -13.36 -20.26 -17.33
C PHE A 20 -12.99 -19.00 -16.53
N GLU A 21 -13.88 -18.52 -15.66
CA GLU A 21 -13.62 -17.37 -14.79
C GLU A 21 -12.68 -17.79 -13.66
N HIS A 22 -11.49 -17.20 -13.62
CA HIS A 22 -10.48 -17.46 -12.60
C HIS A 22 -10.14 -16.16 -11.87
N ASP A 23 -10.47 -16.06 -10.59
CA ASP A 23 -9.95 -15.00 -9.73
C ASP A 23 -8.43 -15.19 -9.57
N ALA A 24 -7.67 -14.32 -10.23
CA ALA A 24 -6.22 -14.33 -10.22
C ALA A 24 -5.71 -13.27 -9.22
N CYS A 25 -5.68 -13.63 -7.95
CA CYS A 25 -5.00 -12.86 -6.91
C CYS A 25 -4.23 -13.81 -5.98
N GLY A 26 -3.03 -13.41 -5.59
CA GLY A 26 -2.17 -14.14 -4.68
C GLY A 26 -2.09 -13.47 -3.32
N ILE A 27 -2.35 -14.23 -2.25
CA ILE A 27 -2.17 -13.76 -0.87
C ILE A 27 -1.40 -14.80 -0.08
N GLY A 28 -0.56 -14.31 0.84
CA GLY A 28 0.26 -15.13 1.70
C GLY A 28 0.76 -14.33 2.90
N PHE A 29 1.32 -15.03 3.88
CA PHE A 29 1.94 -14.41 5.04
C PHE A 29 3.21 -15.16 5.43
N VAL A 30 4.12 -14.46 6.08
CA VAL A 30 5.33 -15.03 6.68
C VAL A 30 5.40 -14.52 8.11
N ALA A 31 5.61 -15.44 9.05
CA ALA A 31 5.74 -15.10 10.46
C ALA A 31 6.90 -15.86 11.07
N ARG A 32 7.64 -15.19 11.97
CA ARG A 32 8.66 -15.86 12.78
C ARG A 32 8.05 -16.19 14.13
N LEU A 33 8.01 -17.49 14.46
CA LEU A 33 7.36 -18.00 15.67
C LEU A 33 7.98 -17.46 16.97
N SER A 34 9.27 -17.10 16.95
CA SER A 34 9.92 -16.49 18.11
C SER A 34 9.48 -15.06 18.40
N GLY A 35 8.77 -14.40 17.47
CA GLY A 35 8.40 -12.98 17.56
C GLY A 35 9.56 -12.02 17.36
N ALA A 36 10.80 -12.50 17.18
CA ALA A 36 11.96 -11.64 17.01
C ALA A 36 11.94 -10.92 15.64
N PRO A 37 12.02 -9.57 15.63
CA PRO A 37 12.04 -8.82 14.37
C PRO A 37 13.34 -9.10 13.62
N SER A 38 13.25 -9.36 12.31
CA SER A 38 14.43 -9.37 11.45
C SER A 38 14.07 -9.07 9.99
N HIS A 39 15.02 -8.46 9.28
CA HIS A 39 14.87 -8.07 7.88
C HIS A 39 14.67 -9.27 6.93
N GLU A 40 15.10 -10.47 7.32
CA GLU A 40 14.90 -11.70 6.56
C GLU A 40 13.42 -11.97 6.25
N ILE A 41 12.48 -11.66 7.17
CA ILE A 41 11.03 -11.81 6.91
C ILE A 41 10.59 -10.92 5.74
N ILE A 42 11.15 -9.71 5.64
CA ILE A 42 10.84 -8.78 4.56
C ILE A 42 11.35 -9.35 3.23
N GLN A 43 12.57 -9.89 3.20
CA GLN A 43 13.12 -10.53 2.00
C GLN A 43 12.29 -11.73 1.56
N MET A 44 11.84 -12.55 2.52
CA MET A 44 10.93 -13.68 2.24
C MET A 44 9.59 -13.20 1.67
N ALA A 45 8.99 -12.17 2.27
CA ALA A 45 7.72 -11.61 1.80
C ALA A 45 7.82 -11.03 0.39
N LEU A 46 8.89 -10.27 0.09
CA LEU A 46 9.14 -9.73 -1.25
C LEU A 46 9.38 -10.85 -2.28
N THR A 47 10.14 -11.88 -1.92
CA THR A 47 10.35 -13.06 -2.77
C THR A 47 9.02 -13.77 -3.05
N ALA A 48 8.17 -13.94 -2.03
CA ALA A 48 6.87 -14.57 -2.19
C ALA A 48 5.96 -13.75 -3.13
N VAL A 49 5.88 -12.43 -2.96
CA VAL A 49 5.11 -11.55 -3.86
C VAL A 49 5.62 -11.66 -5.30
N GLY A 50 6.94 -11.63 -5.51
CA GLY A 50 7.54 -11.79 -6.83
C GLY A 50 7.19 -13.13 -7.49
N ASN A 51 7.19 -14.21 -6.72
CA ASN A 51 6.80 -15.54 -7.22
C ASN A 51 5.32 -15.63 -7.62
N MET A 52 4.47 -14.72 -7.14
CA MET A 52 3.04 -14.65 -7.49
C MET A 52 2.77 -13.82 -8.76
N ALA A 53 3.81 -13.28 -9.43
CA ALA A 53 3.64 -12.46 -10.64
C ALA A 53 2.85 -13.17 -11.75
N HIS A 54 2.95 -14.50 -11.88
CA HIS A 54 2.18 -15.30 -12.82
C HIS A 54 0.65 -15.27 -12.58
N ARG A 55 0.22 -14.75 -11.43
CA ARG A 55 -1.19 -14.54 -11.06
C ARG A 55 -1.59 -13.08 -11.05
N GLY A 56 -0.67 -12.16 -11.34
CA GLY A 56 -0.97 -10.73 -11.44
C GLY A 56 -1.53 -10.39 -12.81
N GLY A 57 -2.50 -9.49 -12.86
CA GLY A 57 -2.85 -8.81 -14.10
C GLY A 57 -1.72 -7.89 -14.51
N VAL A 58 -1.33 -7.96 -15.79
CA VAL A 58 -0.33 -7.08 -16.40
C VAL A 58 -1.03 -6.30 -17.52
N ALA A 59 -0.92 -4.99 -17.48
CA ALA A 59 -1.43 -4.10 -18.50
C ALA A 59 -0.73 -4.33 -19.84
N ALA A 60 -1.32 -3.79 -20.91
CA ALA A 60 -0.80 -3.93 -22.27
C ALA A 60 0.62 -3.35 -22.49
N ASP A 61 1.12 -2.53 -21.57
CA ASP A 61 2.49 -2.00 -21.60
C ASP A 61 3.55 -3.00 -21.11
N GLY A 62 3.14 -4.17 -20.61
CA GLY A 62 4.02 -5.23 -20.14
C GLY A 62 4.81 -4.89 -18.86
N LYS A 63 4.52 -3.74 -18.23
CA LYS A 63 5.25 -3.23 -17.06
C LYS A 63 4.31 -2.90 -15.90
N SER A 64 3.15 -2.30 -16.17
CA SER A 64 2.17 -1.96 -15.15
C SER A 64 1.38 -3.20 -14.73
N GLY A 65 1.35 -3.48 -13.44
CA GLY A 65 0.45 -4.47 -12.84
C GLY A 65 -0.72 -3.80 -12.13
N ASP A 66 -1.78 -4.57 -11.87
CA ASP A 66 -2.97 -4.07 -11.17
C ASP A 66 -2.68 -3.66 -9.71
N GLY A 67 -1.68 -4.29 -9.08
CA GLY A 67 -1.19 -3.93 -7.75
C GLY A 67 -0.44 -5.06 -7.06
N ALA A 68 0.52 -4.68 -6.21
CA ALA A 68 1.24 -5.59 -5.32
C ALA A 68 1.60 -4.82 -4.03
N GLY A 69 1.71 -5.54 -2.92
CA GLY A 69 2.05 -4.90 -1.64
C GLY A 69 2.42 -5.89 -0.55
N VAL A 70 3.10 -5.38 0.47
CA VAL A 70 3.43 -6.12 1.69
C VAL A 70 2.98 -5.27 2.88
N LEU A 71 2.22 -5.88 3.79
CA LEU A 71 1.90 -5.28 5.08
C LEU A 71 2.89 -5.79 6.14
N THR A 72 3.46 -4.87 6.91
CA THR A 72 4.42 -5.20 7.98
C THR A 72 4.01 -4.52 9.28
N GLN A 73 4.65 -4.95 10.38
CA GLN A 73 4.69 -4.13 11.59
C GLN A 73 5.46 -2.83 11.32
N ILE A 74 5.22 -1.80 12.12
CA ILE A 74 5.99 -0.54 12.08
C ILE A 74 7.43 -0.86 12.51
N PRO A 75 8.45 -0.67 11.65
CA PRO A 75 9.84 -0.96 11.98
C PRO A 75 10.40 0.13 12.90
N GLN A 76 10.26 -0.05 14.22
CA GLN A 76 10.65 0.96 15.22
C GLN A 76 12.09 1.44 15.07
N ALA A 77 13.05 0.53 14.86
CA ALA A 77 14.46 0.91 14.68
C ALA A 77 14.69 1.83 13.45
N PHE A 78 13.89 1.66 12.40
CA PHE A 78 13.93 2.53 11.21
C PHE A 78 13.34 3.91 11.53
N PHE A 79 12.15 3.95 12.12
CA PHE A 79 11.49 5.23 12.42
C PHE A 79 12.19 6.04 13.51
N ALA A 80 12.88 5.39 14.46
CA ALA A 80 13.74 6.09 15.43
C ALA A 80 14.84 6.90 14.73
N ARG A 81 15.48 6.33 13.69
CA ARG A 81 16.48 7.04 12.89
C ARG A 81 15.86 8.16 12.04
N GLU A 82 14.68 7.94 11.47
CA GLU A 82 13.98 8.98 10.70
C GLU A 82 13.56 10.16 11.56
N LEU A 83 13.04 9.93 12.78
CA LEU A 83 12.71 11.00 13.73
C LEU A 83 13.96 11.81 14.09
N GLN A 84 15.08 11.14 14.36
CA GLN A 84 16.36 11.80 14.61
C GLN A 84 16.80 12.66 13.42
N ARG A 85 16.67 12.16 12.18
CA ARG A 85 17.01 12.90 10.95
C ARG A 85 16.13 14.15 10.78
N LEU A 86 14.88 14.10 11.21
CA LEU A 86 13.95 15.22 11.20
C LEU A 86 14.10 16.17 12.40
N GLY A 87 15.02 15.90 13.32
CA GLY A 87 15.20 16.70 14.54
C GLY A 87 14.04 16.56 15.54
N ILE A 88 13.26 15.48 15.45
CA ILE A 88 12.09 15.22 16.30
C ILE A 88 12.50 14.27 17.42
N SER A 89 12.35 14.72 18.68
CA SER A 89 12.53 13.87 19.86
C SER A 89 11.17 13.30 20.29
N TYR A 90 10.94 12.01 20.04
CA TYR A 90 9.70 11.32 20.41
C TYR A 90 9.96 9.84 20.72
N ASN A 91 9.14 9.24 21.60
CA ASN A 91 9.24 7.82 21.92
C ASN A 91 8.69 6.97 20.76
N VAL A 92 9.55 6.20 20.09
CA VAL A 92 9.14 5.39 18.94
C VAL A 92 8.15 4.27 19.30
N ALA A 93 8.08 3.86 20.58
CA ALA A 93 7.09 2.88 21.03
C ALA A 93 5.65 3.42 20.95
N ASP A 94 5.47 4.74 21.05
CA ASP A 94 4.18 5.43 21.01
C ASP A 94 3.91 6.07 19.62
N LEU A 95 4.74 5.76 18.63
CA LEU A 95 4.65 6.33 17.30
C LEU A 95 3.57 5.62 16.46
N ALA A 96 2.65 6.40 15.93
CA ALA A 96 1.77 6.00 14.83
C ALA A 96 2.32 6.48 13.48
N VAL A 97 2.12 5.68 12.43
CA VAL A 97 2.51 6.02 11.06
C VAL A 97 1.30 5.92 10.15
N GLY A 98 0.98 7.02 9.46
CA GLY A 98 0.01 7.04 8.38
C GLY A 98 0.71 7.00 7.03
N MET A 99 0.41 5.98 6.21
CA MET A 99 0.80 5.95 4.80
C MET A 99 -0.36 6.48 3.97
N VAL A 100 -0.18 7.63 3.32
CA VAL A 100 -1.24 8.31 2.59
C VAL A 100 -0.78 8.70 1.18
N PHE A 101 -1.67 8.58 0.21
CA PHE A 101 -1.49 9.18 -1.12
C PHE A 101 -2.16 10.55 -1.15
N LEU A 102 -1.42 11.55 -1.60
CA LEU A 102 -1.87 12.94 -1.66
C LEU A 102 -2.01 13.41 -3.13
N PRO A 103 -2.80 14.45 -3.41
CA PRO A 103 -2.82 15.06 -4.73
C PRO A 103 -1.43 15.51 -5.20
N ARG A 104 -1.19 15.48 -6.52
CA ARG A 104 0.05 15.99 -7.13
C ARG A 104 0.09 17.52 -7.16
N ASP A 105 -1.06 18.14 -7.39
CA ASP A 105 -1.20 19.59 -7.32
C ASP A 105 -0.85 20.10 -5.91
N ALA A 106 -0.02 21.14 -5.84
CA ALA A 106 0.53 21.63 -4.58
C ALA A 106 -0.55 22.19 -3.66
N ALA A 107 -1.47 23.01 -4.19
CA ALA A 107 -2.53 23.61 -3.38
C ALA A 107 -3.51 22.54 -2.86
N ALA A 108 -3.89 21.57 -3.70
CA ALA A 108 -4.72 20.45 -3.28
C ALA A 108 -4.01 19.53 -2.27
N ARG A 109 -2.69 19.34 -2.40
CA ARG A 109 -1.88 18.58 -1.45
C ARG A 109 -1.84 19.27 -0.08
N ASP A 110 -1.61 20.57 -0.05
CA ASP A 110 -1.56 21.32 1.20
C ASP A 110 -2.91 21.34 1.90
N ALA A 111 -4.00 21.56 1.15
CA ALA A 111 -5.36 21.44 1.68
C ALA A 111 -5.66 20.04 2.25
N ALA A 112 -5.19 18.98 1.59
CA ALA A 112 -5.33 17.62 2.10
C ALA A 112 -4.50 17.37 3.38
N ARG A 113 -3.29 17.92 3.47
CA ARG A 113 -2.44 17.85 4.67
C ARG A 113 -3.08 18.60 5.85
N GLU A 114 -3.67 19.76 5.61
CA GLU A 114 -4.42 20.52 6.62
C GLU A 114 -5.63 19.74 7.13
N LEU A 115 -6.37 19.08 6.23
CA LEU A 115 -7.51 18.25 6.62
C LEU A 115 -7.08 17.09 7.52
N VAL A 116 -5.97 16.42 7.18
CA VAL A 116 -5.40 15.36 8.04
C VAL A 116 -4.99 15.92 9.40
N ALA A 117 -4.32 17.07 9.44
CA ALA A 117 -3.90 17.69 10.69
C ALA A 117 -5.10 18.08 11.57
N ALA A 118 -6.15 18.67 10.98
CA ALA A 118 -7.39 19.01 11.69
C ALA A 118 -8.10 17.77 12.23
N ALA A 119 -8.17 16.69 11.45
CA ALA A 119 -8.74 15.43 11.89
C ALA A 119 -7.97 14.85 13.08
N LEU A 120 -6.64 14.76 13.01
CA LEU A 120 -5.80 14.27 14.11
C LEU A 120 -5.96 15.11 15.38
N ALA A 121 -5.97 16.44 15.23
CA ALA A 121 -6.19 17.35 16.34
C ALA A 121 -7.55 17.14 17.03
N SER A 122 -8.61 16.84 16.27
CA SER A 122 -9.95 16.55 16.83
C SER A 122 -9.99 15.30 17.73
N TYR A 123 -9.01 14.40 17.58
CA TYR A 123 -8.81 13.22 18.42
C TYR A 123 -7.68 13.38 19.45
N ASN A 124 -7.18 14.60 19.68
CA ASN A 124 -6.02 14.89 20.55
C ASN A 124 -4.74 14.13 20.14
N LEU A 125 -4.59 13.82 18.85
CA LEU A 125 -3.39 13.20 18.31
C LEU A 125 -2.45 14.29 17.79
N GLN A 126 -1.19 14.24 18.21
CA GLN A 126 -0.15 15.17 17.74
C GLN A 126 0.41 14.69 16.40
N LEU A 127 0.33 15.55 15.38
CA LEU A 127 1.06 15.34 14.13
C LEU A 127 2.55 15.70 14.35
N LEU A 128 3.43 14.70 14.31
CA LEU A 128 4.87 14.91 14.51
C LEU A 128 5.54 15.52 13.27
N GLY A 129 5.10 15.14 12.07
CA GLY A 129 5.65 15.65 10.82
C GLY A 129 5.27 14.80 9.63
N TRP A 130 5.69 15.26 8.44
CA TRP A 130 5.53 14.56 7.18
C TRP A 130 6.87 13.98 6.72
N ARG A 131 6.84 12.78 6.15
CA ARG A 131 8.01 12.14 5.54
C ARG A 131 7.67 11.78 4.10
N ALA A 132 8.37 12.37 3.14
CA ALA A 132 8.33 11.91 1.76
C ALA A 132 8.88 10.48 1.68
N VAL A 133 8.12 9.57 1.08
CA VAL A 133 8.57 8.19 0.88
C VAL A 133 9.48 8.16 -0.34
N PRO A 134 10.74 7.70 -0.22
CA PRO A 134 11.61 7.56 -1.37
C PRO A 134 11.02 6.49 -2.29
N VAL A 135 10.85 6.85 -3.57
CA VAL A 135 10.37 5.95 -4.62
C VAL A 135 11.32 6.04 -5.81
N ASP A 136 11.41 4.95 -6.55
CA ASP A 136 12.11 4.89 -7.83
C ASP A 136 11.05 4.83 -8.93
N SER A 137 10.84 5.93 -9.65
CA SER A 137 9.89 6.01 -10.77
C SER A 137 10.38 5.26 -12.00
N ASP A 138 11.69 5.04 -12.16
CA ASP A 138 12.23 4.36 -13.35
C ASP A 138 11.82 2.88 -13.38
N ALA A 139 11.46 2.33 -12.21
CA ALA A 139 10.89 0.99 -12.06
C ALA A 139 9.43 0.88 -12.53
N LEU A 140 8.74 1.99 -12.80
CA LEU A 140 7.34 2.02 -13.23
C LEU A 140 7.21 2.18 -14.75
N ALA A 141 6.03 1.82 -15.26
CA ALA A 141 5.63 2.20 -16.60
C ALA A 141 5.11 3.64 -16.61
N GLU A 142 5.19 4.30 -17.77
CA GLU A 142 4.76 5.70 -17.97
C GLU A 142 3.33 5.97 -17.48
N ARG A 143 2.43 4.97 -17.57
CA ARG A 143 1.05 5.07 -17.04
C ARG A 143 0.94 4.99 -15.52
N ALA A 144 1.79 4.22 -14.85
CA ALA A 144 1.82 4.15 -13.39
C ALA A 144 2.49 5.39 -12.77
N ASP A 145 3.45 6.00 -13.47
CA ASP A 145 4.08 7.26 -13.07
C ASP A 145 3.09 8.43 -12.99
N LEU A 146 2.07 8.43 -13.85
CA LEU A 146 1.04 9.46 -13.83
C LEU A 146 0.24 9.46 -12.51
N LEU A 147 0.15 8.30 -11.85
CA LEU A 147 -0.59 8.09 -10.59
C LEU A 147 0.25 8.31 -9.34
N LEU A 148 1.58 8.50 -9.46
CA LEU A 148 2.44 8.71 -8.31
C LEU A 148 2.15 10.06 -7.63
N ALA A 149 1.75 9.99 -6.37
CA ALA A 149 1.68 11.10 -5.43
C ALA A 149 3.08 11.44 -4.86
N ILE A 150 4.01 11.84 -5.73
CA ILE A 150 5.36 12.27 -5.31
C ILE A 150 5.39 13.76 -5.05
N ASP A 151 5.90 14.13 -3.88
CA ASP A 151 6.36 15.49 -3.60
C ASP A 151 7.72 15.63 -4.27
N SER A 152 7.78 16.26 -5.46
CA SER A 152 9.04 16.56 -6.15
C SER A 152 9.82 17.72 -5.49
N GLY A 153 9.42 18.13 -4.29
CA GLY A 153 10.11 19.09 -3.45
C GLY A 153 11.45 18.54 -2.97
N THR A 154 12.51 19.14 -3.49
CA THR A 154 13.89 19.06 -3.00
C THR A 154 13.98 19.12 -1.47
N ALA A 155 14.91 18.31 -0.96
CA ALA A 155 15.44 18.18 0.41
C ALA A 155 15.26 19.37 1.37
#